data_AF-A0A838U2D5-F1
#
_entry.id   AF-A0A838U2D5-F1
#
_cell.length_a   1.000
_cell.length_b   1.000
_cell.length_c   1.000
_cell.angle_alpha   90.00
_cell.angle_beta   90.00
_cell.angle_gamma   90.00
#
_symmetry.space_group_name_H-M   'P 1'
#
loop_
_entity.id
_entity.type
_entity.pdbx_description
1 polymer ?
#
loop_
_entity_poly.entity_id
_entity_poly.type
_entity_poly.pdbx_seq_one_letter_code
_entity_poly.pdbx_strand_id
1 'polypeptide(L)'
;YNPNTLKIFFLSKHYKNDIEFSLKDLDGAVEIDKIISSILLGNSCRSKKQLYLEKQIMKKFLKFLNSDYDTESAIDLIVKIIEKYQNPILIKRMIEILGLTYY
;
A
#
# COMPACT_ATOMS: atom_id res chain seq x y z
N TYR A 1 12.65 -8.19 11.59
CA TYR A 1 11.64 -7.49 10.75
C TYR A 1 10.44 -8.40 10.56
N ASN A 2 9.22 -7.88 10.55
CA ASN A 2 8.04 -8.72 10.32
C ASN A 2 7.95 -9.09 8.81
N PRO A 3 7.20 -10.13 8.42
CA PRO A 3 7.08 -10.55 7.03
C PRO A 3 6.53 -9.46 6.08
N ASN A 4 5.59 -8.62 6.53
CA ASN A 4 5.05 -7.53 5.72
C ASN A 4 6.08 -6.44 5.47
N THR A 5 6.90 -6.09 6.46
CA THR A 5 8.02 -5.14 6.28
C THR A 5 8.93 -5.59 5.15
N LEU A 6 9.31 -6.88 5.14
CA LEU A 6 10.16 -7.43 4.08
C LEU A 6 9.46 -7.42 2.72
N LYS A 7 8.17 -7.79 2.68
CA LYS A 7 7.38 -7.72 1.44
C LYS A 7 7.28 -6.30 0.92
N ILE A 8 7.03 -5.31 1.78
CA ILE A 8 6.99 -3.89 1.43
C ILE A 8 8.34 -3.47 0.85
N PHE A 9 9.46 -3.82 1.50
CA PHE A 9 10.79 -3.51 0.98
C PHE A 9 10.97 -4.03 -0.47
N PHE A 10 10.61 -5.30 -0.72
CA PHE A 10 10.72 -5.88 -2.07
C PHE A 10 9.77 -5.24 -3.08
N LEU A 11 8.53 -4.97 -2.68
CA LEU A 11 7.50 -4.37 -3.55
C LEU A 11 7.78 -2.89 -3.86
N SER A 12 8.53 -2.19 -2.99
CA SER A 12 8.97 -0.81 -3.20
C SER A 12 10.14 -0.69 -4.17
N LYS A 13 10.62 -1.80 -4.75
CA LYS A 13 11.63 -1.81 -5.81
C LYS A 13 11.02 -2.38 -7.07
N HIS A 14 11.23 -1.71 -8.21
CA HIS A 14 10.79 -2.24 -9.49
C HIS A 14 11.45 -3.60 -9.77
N TYR A 15 10.66 -4.61 -10.15
CA TYR A 15 11.12 -6.01 -10.25
C TYR A 15 12.23 -6.28 -11.28
N LYS A 16 12.42 -5.36 -12.24
CA LYS A 16 13.47 -5.42 -13.26
C LYS A 16 14.82 -4.84 -12.78
N ASN A 17 14.82 -4.13 -11.66
CA ASN A 17 16.02 -3.51 -11.12
C ASN A 17 16.74 -4.48 -10.18
N ASP A 18 18.06 -4.37 -10.11
CA ASP A 18 18.83 -5.05 -9.08
C ASP A 18 18.39 -4.56 -7.69
N ILE A 19 18.26 -5.50 -6.77
CA ILE A 19 17.82 -5.22 -5.41
C ILE A 19 19.05 -4.97 -4.56
N GLU A 20 19.36 -3.69 -4.38
CA GLU A 20 20.36 -3.27 -3.40
C GLU A 20 19.73 -3.24 -2.01
N PHE A 21 20.26 -4.08 -1.12
CA PHE A 21 19.83 -4.09 0.27
C PHE A 21 20.52 -2.98 1.05
N SER A 22 19.73 -2.11 1.69
CA SER A 22 20.23 -1.15 2.67
C SER A 22 19.33 -1.13 3.91
N LEU A 23 19.95 -0.96 5.08
CA LEU A 23 19.19 -0.81 6.33
C LEU A 23 18.25 0.40 6.28
N LYS A 24 18.68 1.48 5.63
CA LYS A 24 17.88 2.70 5.45
C LYS A 24 16.58 2.44 4.68
N ASP A 25 16.64 1.68 3.59
CA ASP A 25 15.44 1.34 2.81
C ASP A 25 14.51 0.41 3.58
N LEU A 26 15.09 -0.48 4.39
CA LEU A 26 14.33 -1.36 5.26
C LEU A 26 13.64 -0.59 6.38
N ASP A 27 14.27 0.43 6.95
CA ASP A 27 13.66 1.34 7.91
C ASP A 27 12.47 2.09 7.29
N GLY A 28 12.58 2.53 6.04
CA GLY A 28 11.45 3.11 5.29
C GLY A 28 10.28 2.12 5.14
N ALA A 29 10.56 0.85 4.87
CA ALA A 29 9.54 -0.18 4.82
C ALA A 29 8.88 -0.44 6.19
N VAL A 30 9.62 -0.31 7.30
CA VAL A 30 9.08 -0.38 8.66
C VAL A 30 8.11 0.76 8.92
N GLU A 31 8.41 1.97 8.46
CA GLU A 31 7.52 3.12 8.62
C GLU A 31 6.21 2.93 7.84
N ILE A 32 6.28 2.46 6.60
CA ILE A 32 5.10 2.16 5.78
C ILE A 32 4.24 1.06 6.45
N ASP A 33 4.86 -0.01 6.95
CA ASP A 33 4.17 -1.10 7.66
C ASP A 33 3.42 -0.59 8.91
N LYS A 34 4.04 0.31 9.69
CA LYS A 34 3.40 0.97 10.83
C LYS A 34 2.21 1.84 10.42
N ILE A 35 2.36 2.62 9.34
CA ILE A 35 1.30 3.48 8.83
C ILE A 35 0.10 2.64 8.39
N ILE A 36 0.33 1.55 7.64
CA ILE A 36 -0.73 0.62 7.22
C ILE A 36 -1.40 -0.05 8.44
N SER A 37 -0.61 -0.53 9.39
CA SER A 37 -1.14 -1.15 10.61
C SER A 37 -2.04 -0.18 11.39
N SER A 38 -1.61 1.08 11.52
CA SER A 38 -2.34 2.10 12.26
C SER A 38 -3.71 2.41 11.66
N ILE A 39 -3.81 2.46 10.32
CA ILE A 39 -5.08 2.78 9.67
C ILE A 39 -6.06 1.62 9.79
N LEU A 40 -5.59 0.38 9.72
CA LEU A 40 -6.46 -0.81 9.78
C LEU A 40 -7.07 -1.03 11.16
N LEU A 41 -6.44 -0.53 12.22
CA LEU A 41 -6.99 -0.50 13.57
C LEU A 41 -8.08 0.58 13.77
N GLY A 42 -8.22 1.51 12.81
CA GLY A 42 -9.19 2.59 12.86
C GLY A 42 -10.61 2.16 12.47
N ASN A 43 -11.62 2.68 13.18
CA ASN A 43 -13.02 2.50 12.81
C ASN A 43 -13.40 3.45 11.67
N SER A 44 -13.99 2.91 10.59
CA SER A 44 -14.47 3.74 9.47
C SER A 44 -15.99 3.64 9.30
N CYS A 45 -16.61 4.77 8.96
CA CYS A 45 -18.01 4.85 8.57
C CYS A 45 -18.09 5.26 7.08
N ARG A 46 -18.84 4.51 6.25
CA ARG A 46 -18.90 4.77 4.79
C ARG A 46 -19.97 5.80 4.44
N SER A 47 -19.60 6.82 3.66
CA SER A 47 -20.56 7.70 2.99
C SER A 47 -20.71 7.36 1.49
N LYS A 48 -21.85 7.70 0.87
CA LYS A 48 -22.08 7.45 -0.58
C LYS A 48 -21.05 8.15 -1.49
N LYS A 49 -20.58 9.34 -1.13
CA LYS A 49 -19.52 10.07 -1.87
C LYS A 49 -18.18 9.31 -1.85
N GLN A 50 -17.92 8.58 -0.77
CA GLN A 50 -16.70 7.81 -0.57
C GLN A 50 -16.61 6.62 -1.55
N LEU A 51 -17.74 5.97 -1.87
CA LEU A 51 -17.79 4.83 -2.81
C LEU A 51 -17.35 5.18 -4.24
N TYR A 52 -17.72 6.37 -4.74
CA TYR A 52 -17.30 6.79 -6.09
C TYR A 52 -15.80 7.05 -6.15
N LEU A 53 -15.28 7.75 -5.14
CA LEU A 53 -13.86 8.03 -5.01
C LEU A 53 -13.04 6.73 -4.86
N GLU A 54 -13.50 5.77 -4.05
CA GLU A 54 -12.90 4.44 -3.89
C GLU A 54 -12.73 3.73 -5.24
N LYS A 55 -13.75 3.75 -6.11
CA LYS A 55 -13.68 3.14 -7.44
C LYS A 55 -12.62 3.80 -8.32
N GLN A 56 -12.52 5.13 -8.30
CA GLN A 56 -11.51 5.84 -9.08
C GLN A 56 -10.08 5.53 -8.58
N ILE A 57 -9.88 5.53 -7.25
CA ILE A 57 -8.59 5.20 -6.65
C ILE A 57 -8.20 3.76 -6.99
N MET A 58 -9.11 2.79 -6.83
CA MET A 58 -8.82 1.40 -7.20
C MET A 58 -8.51 1.25 -8.69
N LYS A 59 -9.22 1.94 -9.57
CA LYS A 59 -8.91 1.91 -11.01
C LYS A 59 -7.51 2.44 -11.28
N LYS A 60 -7.08 3.49 -10.58
CA LYS A 60 -5.72 4.03 -10.68
C LYS A 60 -4.68 3.03 -10.13
N PHE A 61 -4.94 2.45 -8.97
CA PHE A 61 -4.09 1.42 -8.36
C PHE A 61 -3.88 0.22 -9.30
N LEU A 62 -4.96 -0.34 -9.84
CA LEU A 62 -4.90 -1.46 -10.79
C LEU A 62 -4.19 -1.08 -12.10
N LYS A 63 -4.25 0.19 -12.51
CA LYS A 63 -3.52 0.66 -13.70
C LYS A 63 -2.00 0.57 -13.49
N PHE A 64 -1.48 0.84 -12.30
CA PHE A 64 -0.05 0.65 -12.01
C PHE A 64 0.33 -0.83 -12.10
N LEU A 65 -0.45 -1.72 -11.48
CA LEU A 65 -0.17 -3.16 -11.52
C LEU A 65 -0.28 -3.77 -12.92
N ASN A 66 -1.22 -3.30 -13.74
CA ASN A 66 -1.35 -3.74 -15.13
C ASN A 66 -0.27 -3.14 -16.05
N SER A 67 0.38 -2.06 -15.61
CA SER A 67 1.47 -1.41 -16.32
C SER A 67 2.80 -1.93 -15.77
N ASP A 68 3.21 -3.11 -16.25
CA ASP A 68 4.50 -3.70 -15.90
C ASP A 68 4.67 -3.97 -14.39
N TYR A 69 3.60 -4.35 -13.68
CA TYR A 69 3.66 -4.64 -12.24
C TYR A 69 4.36 -3.55 -11.42
N ASP A 70 4.06 -2.28 -11.71
CA ASP A 70 4.62 -1.13 -10.99
C ASP A 70 4.10 -1.06 -9.55
N THR A 71 4.69 -1.89 -8.68
CA THR A 71 4.34 -2.03 -7.26
C THR A 71 4.87 -0.85 -6.44
N GLU A 72 5.95 -0.21 -6.90
CA GLU A 72 6.52 0.98 -6.29
C GLU A 72 5.48 2.13 -6.32
N SER A 73 4.98 2.49 -7.50
CA SER A 73 3.92 3.49 -7.63
C SER A 73 2.62 3.09 -6.93
N ALA A 74 2.33 1.79 -6.86
CA ALA A 74 1.15 1.27 -6.17
C ALA A 74 1.24 1.46 -4.64
N ILE A 75 2.39 1.19 -4.03
CA ILE A 75 2.65 1.47 -2.61
C ILE A 75 2.62 2.97 -2.34
N ASP A 76 3.24 3.75 -3.21
CA ASP A 76 3.30 5.20 -3.10
C ASP A 76 1.89 5.82 -3.15
N LEU A 77 1.00 5.25 -3.98
CA LEU A 77 -0.42 5.59 -3.98
C LEU A 77 -1.10 5.21 -2.65
N ILE A 78 -0.86 4.02 -2.11
CA ILE A 78 -1.45 3.58 -0.83
C ILE A 78 -1.13 4.59 0.27
N VAL A 79 0.14 4.98 0.42
CA VAL A 79 0.58 5.96 1.43
C VAL A 79 -0.16 7.30 1.26
N LYS A 80 -0.22 7.83 0.03
CA LYS A 80 -0.94 9.08 -0.28
C LYS A 80 -2.44 9.00 0.06
N ILE A 81 -3.06 7.83 -0.10
CA ILE A 81 -4.48 7.64 0.23
C ILE A 81 -4.69 7.54 1.74
N ILE A 82 -3.77 6.94 2.48
CA ILE A 82 -3.82 6.89 3.95
C ILE A 82 -3.79 8.31 4.51
N GLU A 83 -2.83 9.13 4.07
CA GLU A 83 -2.67 10.53 4.52
C GLU A 83 -3.91 11.40 4.23
N LYS A 84 -4.54 11.21 3.07
CA LYS A 84 -5.60 12.10 2.60
C LYS A 84 -7.01 11.69 3.01
N TYR A 85 -7.28 10.39 3.08
CA TYR A 85 -8.66 9.88 3.16
C TYR A 85 -8.91 8.92 4.33
N GLN A 86 -7.86 8.38 4.96
CA GLN A 86 -7.98 7.48 6.12
C GLN A 86 -9.07 6.40 5.93
N ASN A 87 -9.06 5.71 4.79
CA ASN A 87 -10.10 4.73 4.43
C ASN A 87 -9.59 3.28 4.58
N PRO A 88 -9.70 2.65 5.76
CA PRO A 88 -9.11 1.33 6.02
C PRO A 88 -9.63 0.23 5.10
N ILE A 89 -10.88 0.33 4.64
CA ILE A 89 -11.49 -0.68 3.77
C ILE A 89 -10.83 -0.67 2.39
N LEU A 90 -10.63 0.52 1.83
CA LEU A 90 -9.96 0.69 0.55
C LEU A 90 -8.50 0.24 0.64
N ILE A 91 -7.80 0.67 1.70
CA ILE A 91 -6.41 0.28 1.96
C ILE A 91 -6.30 -1.25 2.09
N LYS A 92 -7.18 -1.89 2.87
CA LYS A 92 -7.21 -3.34 3.06
C LYS A 92 -7.28 -4.10 1.73
N ARG A 93 -8.13 -3.66 0.81
CA ARG A 93 -8.24 -4.29 -0.52
C ARG A 93 -6.96 -4.15 -1.33
N MET A 94 -6.32 -2.98 -1.30
CA MET A 94 -5.08 -2.74 -2.05
C MET A 94 -3.92 -3.57 -1.50
N ILE A 95 -3.76 -3.63 -0.18
CA ILE A 95 -2.66 -4.38 0.45
C ILE A 95 -2.87 -5.90 0.33
N GLU A 96 -4.11 -6.39 0.32
CA GLU A 96 -4.43 -7.81 0.06
C GLU A 96 -4.02 -8.23 -1.37
N ILE A 97 -4.23 -7.36 -2.36
CA ILE A 97 -3.76 -7.60 -3.75
C ILE A 97 -2.23 -7.69 -3.80
N LEU A 98 -1.53 -6.91 -2.98
CA LEU A 98 -0.07 -6.97 -2.85
C LEU A 98 0.41 -8.16 -1.98
N GLY A 99 -0.49 -8.99 -1.47
CA GLY A 99 -0.15 -10.13 -0.63
C GLY A 99 0.37 -9.76 0.76
N LEU A 100 0.09 -8.55 1.24
CA LEU A 100 0.38 -8.14 2.62
C LEU A 100 -0.76 -8.60 3.54
N THR A 101 -0.43 -9.14 4.70
CA THR A 101 -1.41 -9.78 5.59
C THR A 101 -1.36 -9.14 6.96
N TYR A 102 -2.42 -8.45 7.34
CA TYR A 102 -2.59 -7.82 8.66
C TYR A 102 -3.78 -8.47 9.34
N TYR A 103 -3.56 -8.98 10.55
CA TYR A 103 -4.56 -9.67 11.39
C TYR A 103 -5.08 -8.76 12.48
#